data_AF-A0A3D6BIK9-F1
#
_entry.id   AF-A0A3D6BIK9-F1
#
_cell.length_a   1.000
_cell.length_b   1.000
_cell.length_c   1.000
_cell.angle_alpha   90.00
_cell.angle_beta   90.00
_cell.angle_gamma   90.00
#
_symmetry.space_group_name_H-M   'P 1'
#
loop_
_entity.id
_entity.type
_entity.pdbx_description
1 polymer ?
#
loop_
_entity_poly.entity_id
_entity_poly.type
_entity_poly.pdbx_seq_one_letter_code
_entity_poly.pdbx_strand_id
1 'polypeptide(L)' 'MLFAIIAAVILIADQWLKYWVTVNITLSTGSQELIPGVVKLVNIHNSGAAFGLLDNVDYARWIFLAVTAVFVVVIAVLLV' A
#
# COMPACT_ATOMS: atom_id res chain seq x y z
N MET A 1 -13.53 19.08 4.99
CA MET A 1 -13.08 18.47 6.27
C MET A 1 -13.39 16.97 6.37
N LEU A 2 -14.63 16.52 6.17
CA LEU A 2 -14.98 15.08 6.27
C LEU A 2 -14.11 14.18 5.39
N PHE A 3 -13.93 14.50 4.11
CA PHE A 3 -13.08 13.71 3.20
C PHE A 3 -11.62 13.62 3.64
N ALA A 4 -11.07 14.69 4.22
CA ALA A 4 -9.71 14.69 4.76
C ALA A 4 -9.58 13.78 5.99
N ILE A 5 -10.60 13.74 6.86
CA ILE A 5 -10.64 12.82 8.00
C ILE A 5 -10.71 11.37 7.51
N ILE A 6 -11.57 11.08 6.54
CA ILE A 6 -11.67 9.74 5.94
C ILE A 6 -10.33 9.32 5.34
N ALA A 7 -9.67 10.21 4.58
CA ALA A 7 -8.35 9.94 4.02
C ALA A 7 -7.31 9.63 5.12
N ALA A 8 -7.28 10.40 6.20
CA ALA A 8 -6.37 10.16 7.31
C ALA A 8 -6.62 8.82 8.00
N VAL A 9 -7.89 8.46 8.24
CA VAL A 9 -8.26 7.15 8.82
C VAL A 9 -7.81 6.00 7.92
N ILE A 10 -8.02 6.11 6.60
CA ILE A 10 -7.58 5.09 5.64
C ILE A 10 -6.06 4.93 5.66
N LEU A 11 -5.30 6.04 5.69
CA LEU A 11 -3.84 5.98 5.74
C LEU A 11 -3.33 5.34 7.05
N ILE A 12 -3.96 5.64 8.19
CA ILE A 12 -3.62 5.01 9.47
C ILE A 12 -3.90 3.51 9.40
N ALA A 13 -5.06 3.11 8.90
CA ALA A 13 -5.42 1.70 8.76
C ALA A 13 -4.48 0.94 7.81
N ASP A 14 -4.11 1.55 6.68
CA ASP A 14 -3.15 0.99 5.71
C ASP A 14 -1.78 0.74 6.35
N GLN A 15 -1.22 1.75 7.03
CA GLN A 15 0.10 1.62 7.66
C GLN A 15 0.09 0.67 8.85
N TRP A 16 -0.97 0.68 9.65
CA TRP A 16 -1.14 -0.24 10.77
C TRP A 16 -1.21 -1.69 10.29
N LEU A 17 -2.00 -1.97 9.25
CA LEU A 17 -2.10 -3.33 8.69
C LEU A 17 -0.78 -3.80 8.09
N LYS A 18 -0.06 -2.94 7.36
CA LYS A 18 1.28 -3.24 6.83
C LYS A 18 2.26 -3.57 7.95
N TYR A 19 2.29 -2.76 9.00
CA TYR A 19 3.13 -3.03 10.17
C TYR A 19 2.79 -4.37 10.81
N TRP A 20 1.51 -4.63 11.06
CA TRP A 20 1.06 -5.87 11.67
C TRP A 20 1.42 -7.10 10.81
N VAL A 21 1.22 -7.03 9.49
CA VAL A 21 1.60 -8.11 8.56
C VAL A 21 3.12 -8.34 8.58
N THR A 22 3.92 -7.28 8.57
CA THR A 22 5.38 -7.37 8.59
C THR A 22 5.92 -8.07 9.83
N VAL A 23 5.33 -7.84 11.00
CA VAL A 23 5.83 -8.41 12.26
C VAL A 23 5.23 -9.77 12.60
N ASN A 24 4.08 -10.16 12.02
CA ASN A 24 3.40 -11.42 12.33
C ASN A 24 3.49 -12.48 11.23
N ILE A 25 3.79 -12.10 9.98
CA ILE A 25 3.79 -13.02 8.84
C ILE A 25 5.18 -13.03 8.18
N THR A 26 5.81 -14.20 8.15
CA THR A 26 7.12 -14.39 7.50
C THR A 26 7.10 -13.92 6.05
N LEU A 27 8.05 -13.06 5.68
CA LEU A 27 8.16 -12.51 4.33
C LEU A 27 8.27 -13.65 3.29
N SER A 28 7.49 -13.53 2.21
CA SER A 28 7.46 -14.43 1.04
C SER A 28 6.97 -15.86 1.27
N THR A 29 6.96 -16.36 2.51
CA THR A 29 6.62 -17.77 2.80
C THR A 29 5.49 -17.94 3.82
N GLY A 30 5.24 -16.93 4.66
CA GLY A 30 4.19 -16.96 5.67
C GLY A 30 2.81 -16.64 5.10
N SER A 31 1.78 -17.17 5.77
CA SER A 31 0.39 -16.77 5.52
C SER A 31 -0.48 -16.99 6.75
N GLN A 32 -1.56 -16.22 6.85
CA GLN A 32 -2.58 -16.37 7.88
C GLN A 32 -3.98 -16.30 7.26
N GLU A 33 -4.86 -17.23 7.59
CA GLU A 33 -6.24 -17.18 7.12
C GLU A 33 -7.00 -16.02 7.77
N LEU A 34 -7.71 -15.25 6.96
CA LEU A 34 -8.66 -14.23 7.41
C LEU A 34 -10.09 -14.75 7.28
N ILE A 35 -10.40 -15.35 6.14
CA ILE A 35 -11.65 -16.08 5.88
C ILE A 35 -11.24 -17.48 5.41
N PRO A 36 -11.46 -18.53 6.21
CA PRO A 36 -11.03 -19.88 5.87
C PRO A 36 -11.50 -20.31 4.48
N GLY A 37 -10.57 -20.81 3.65
CA GLY A 37 -10.84 -21.24 2.27
C GLY A 37 -11.13 -20.13 1.25
N VAL A 38 -11.15 -18.85 1.64
CA VAL A 38 -11.49 -17.73 0.74
C VAL A 38 -10.39 -16.66 0.71
N VAL A 39 -9.96 -16.17 1.86
CA VAL A 39 -9.02 -15.04 1.97
C VAL A 39 -7.92 -15.33 2.99
N LYS A 40 -6.67 -15.12 2.58
CA LYS A 40 -5.49 -15.17 3.44
C LYS A 40 -4.69 -13.88 3.35
N LEU A 41 -4.11 -13.50 4.48
CA LEU A 41 -3.09 -12.47 4.57
C LEU A 41 -1.73 -13.09 4.27
N VAL A 42 -0.92 -12.38 3.50
CA VAL A 42 0.46 -12.74 3.14
C VAL A 42 1.34 -11.51 3.25
N ASN A 43 2.62 -11.73 3.52
CA ASN A 43 3.62 -10.67 3.51
C ASN A 43 4.45 -10.77 2.23
N ILE A 44 4.08 -9.99 1.21
CA ILE A 44 4.79 -9.91 -0.07
C ILE A 44 5.15 -8.45 -0.34
N HIS A 45 6.43 -8.19 -0.61
CA HIS A 45 6.89 -6.88 -1.02
C HIS A 45 6.83 -6.75 -2.55
N ASN A 46 6.10 -5.76 -3.05
CA ASN A 46 6.08 -5.43 -4.48
C ASN A 46 7.02 -4.26 -4.75
N SER A 47 8.16 -4.51 -5.40
CA SER A 47 9.11 -3.49 -5.85
C SER A 47 8.63 -2.71 -7.09
N GLY A 48 7.69 -3.29 -7.84
CA GLY A 48 7.05 -2.69 -9.01
C GLY A 48 5.61 -2.23 -8.74
N ALA A 49 4.78 -2.28 -9.77
CA ALA A 49 3.36 -2.01 -9.74
C ALA A 49 2.53 -3.27 -10.06
N ALA A 50 1.27 -3.12 -10.48
CA ALA A 50 0.40 -4.23 -10.81
C ALA A 50 1.02 -5.11 -11.92
N PHE A 51 0.80 -6.43 -11.82
CA PHE A 51 1.27 -7.43 -12.80
C PHE A 51 2.78 -7.41 -13.08
N GLY A 52 3.61 -7.04 -12.10
CA GLY A 52 5.07 -7.02 -12.24
C GLY A 52 5.62 -5.85 -13.07
N LEU A 53 4.78 -4.85 -13.35
CA LEU A 53 5.20 -3.65 -14.09
C LEU A 53 6.35 -2.95 -13.34
N LEU A 54 7.47 -2.76 -14.05
CA LEU A 54 8.70 -2.14 -13.53
C LEU A 54 9.31 -2.85 -12.31
N ASP A 55 9.08 -4.16 -12.16
CA ASP A 55 9.75 -4.94 -11.13
C ASP A 55 11.27 -5.01 -11.36
N ASN A 56 12.06 -4.97 -10.29
CA ASN A 56 13.52 -4.93 -10.31
C ASN A 56 14.15 -3.78 -11.14
N VAL A 57 13.41 -2.68 -11.32
CA VAL A 57 13.94 -1.46 -11.95
C VAL A 57 14.35 -0.48 -10.85
N ASP A 58 15.66 -0.20 -10.73
CA ASP A 58 16.25 0.58 -9.63
C ASP A 58 15.60 1.95 -9.39
N TYR A 59 15.14 2.61 -10.46
CA TYR A 59 14.54 3.95 -10.39
C TYR A 59 13.00 3.93 -10.32
N ALA A 60 12.34 2.76 -10.39
CA ALA A 60 10.88 2.67 -10.42
C ALA A 60 10.23 3.29 -9.17
N ARG A 61 10.83 3.08 -7.99
CA ARG A 61 10.36 3.69 -6.74
C ARG A 61 10.27 5.22 -6.84
N TRP A 62 11.26 5.86 -7.46
CA TRP A 62 11.28 7.31 -7.61
C TRP A 62 10.22 7.81 -8.59
N ILE A 63 9.96 7.07 -9.66
CA ILE A 63 8.84 7.35 -10.58
C ILE A 63 7.52 7.28 -9.83
N PHE A 64 7.27 6.21 -9.07
CA PHE A 64 6.01 6.04 -8.33
C PHE A 64 5.83 7.11 -7.26
N LEU A 65 6.89 7.52 -6.57
CA LEU A 65 6.84 8.63 -5.62
C LEU A 65 6.50 9.96 -6.30
N ALA A 66 7.11 10.25 -7.45
CA ALA A 66 6.83 11.48 -8.20
C ALA A 66 5.36 11.53 -8.67
N VAL A 67 4.86 10.43 -9.25
CA VAL A 67 3.46 10.30 -9.65
C VAL A 67 2.53 10.46 -8.45
N THR A 68 2.83 9.78 -7.33
CA THR A 68 2.05 9.89 -6.09
C THR A 68 1.99 11.33 -5.58
N ALA A 69 3.13 12.04 -5.56
CA ALA A 69 3.18 13.43 -5.12
C ALA A 69 2.31 14.34 -5.99
N VAL A 70 2.35 14.17 -7.31
CA VAL A 70 1.48 14.91 -8.24
C VAL A 70 0.00 14.66 -7.92
N PHE A 71 -0.41 13.39 -7.76
CA PHE A 71 -1.80 13.07 -7.42
C PHE A 71 -2.22 13.62 -6.06
N VAL A 72 -1.36 13.56 -5.05
CA VAL A 72 -1.63 14.14 -3.72
C VAL A 72 -1.86 15.65 -3.83
N VAL A 73 -1.04 16.38 -4.59
CA VAL A 73 -1.22 17.82 -4.80
C VAL A 73 -2.53 18.10 -5.54
N VAL A 74 -2.81 17.38 -6.63
CA VAL A 74 -4.06 17.53 -7.40
C VAL A 74 -5.28 17.29 -6.51
N ILE A 75 -5.30 16.20 -5.74
CA ILE A 75 -6.40 15.87 -4.84
C ILE A 75 -6.52 16.93 -3.73
N ALA A 76 -5.41 17.38 -3.16
CA ALA A 76 -5.42 18.42 -2.13
C ALA A 76 -6.05 19.73 -2.66
N VAL A 77 -5.72 20.15 -3.88
CA VAL A 77 -6.31 21.34 -4.53
C VAL A 77 -7.80 21.14 -4.81
N LEU A 78 -8.21 19.95 -5.25
CA LEU A 78 -9.61 19.64 -5.57
C LEU A 78 -10.51 19.42 -4.33
N LEU A 79 -9.91 19.14 -3.17
CA LEU A 79 -10.62 18.93 -1.89
C LEU A 79 -10.82 20.23 -1.08
N VAL A 80 -10.26 21.36 -1.53
CA VAL A 80 -10.55 22.72 -1.02
C VAL A 80 -11.88 23.20 -1.59
#